data_AF-A0A1G7N565-F1
#
_entry.id   AF-A0A1G7N565-F1
#
_cell.length_a   1.000
_cell.length_b   1.000
_cell.length_c   1.000
_cell.angle_alpha   90.00
_cell.angle_beta   90.00
_cell.angle_gamma   90.00
#
_symmetry.space_group_name_H-M   'P 1'
#
loop_
_entity.id
_entity.type
_entity.pdbx_description
1 polymer ?
#
loop_
_entity_poly.entity_id
_entity_poly.type
_entity_poly.pdbx_seq_one_letter_code
_entity_poly.pdbx_strand_id
1 'polypeptide(L)'
;MGWSAQDLADECERLGHPIPRNVIANMESGRRANLPLVDVMVLAAALRTYPVCLIFPVGYVDTTQELPFQDLVPTRDALRRFTGEEDVSLHDAGLIPDFDLHDRLVRTATACLEEVDKAAFATRTATNRAQQEEAERRRAEYGDRAVSAKYELRHLRIEIREAGGNPPRLPPELGDIDLPEAEHDTTTEERR
;
A
#
# COMPACT_ATOMS: atom_id res chain seq x y z
N MET A 1 -0.25 -19.05 -22.02
CA MET A 1 0.77 -18.31 -22.80
C MET A 1 1.84 -19.29 -23.26
N GLY A 2 2.32 -19.18 -24.50
CA GLY A 2 3.28 -20.12 -25.09
C GLY A 2 4.73 -19.68 -24.92
N TRP A 3 5.21 -19.56 -23.67
CA TRP A 3 6.63 -19.40 -23.42
C TRP A 3 7.29 -20.78 -23.50
N SER A 4 8.42 -20.89 -24.22
CA SER A 4 9.27 -22.06 -24.04
C SER A 4 10.14 -21.87 -22.79
N ALA A 5 10.61 -22.98 -22.22
CA ALA A 5 11.58 -22.94 -21.13
C ALA A 5 12.91 -22.25 -21.51
N GLN A 6 13.22 -22.14 -22.81
CA GLN A 6 14.38 -21.37 -23.28
C GLN A 6 14.07 -19.87 -23.23
N ASP A 7 12.90 -19.45 -23.75
CA ASP A 7 12.52 -18.03 -23.75
C ASP A 7 12.49 -17.47 -22.32
N LEU A 8 12.01 -18.27 -21.36
CA LEU A 8 11.97 -17.87 -19.96
C LEU A 8 13.37 -17.79 -19.34
N ALA A 9 14.28 -18.73 -19.67
CA ALA A 9 15.67 -18.69 -19.20
C ALA A 9 16.41 -17.44 -19.71
N ASP A 10 16.25 -17.13 -21.00
CA ASP A 10 16.87 -15.96 -21.63
C ASP A 10 16.35 -14.65 -21.00
N GLU A 11 15.06 -14.59 -20.67
CA GLU A 11 14.46 -13.44 -19.99
C GLU A 11 14.96 -13.29 -18.54
N CYS A 12 15.11 -14.40 -17.80
CA CYS A 12 15.71 -14.38 -16.47
C CYS A 12 17.17 -13.88 -16.50
N GLU A 13 17.96 -14.30 -17.50
CA GLU A 13 19.32 -13.78 -17.73
C GLU A 13 19.31 -12.28 -18.01
N ARG A 14 18.36 -11.80 -18.84
CA ARG A 14 18.18 -10.36 -19.13
C ARG A 14 17.85 -9.54 -17.87
N LEU A 15 17.17 -10.13 -16.89
CA LEU A 15 16.87 -9.53 -15.60
C LEU A 15 18.04 -9.58 -14.61
N GLY A 16 19.16 -10.19 -14.98
CA GLY A 16 20.38 -10.26 -14.17
C GLY A 16 20.41 -11.42 -13.18
N HIS A 17 19.45 -12.36 -13.25
CA HIS A 17 19.43 -13.57 -12.43
C HIS A 17 19.19 -14.80 -13.32
N PRO A 18 20.26 -15.39 -13.89
CA PRO A 18 20.14 -16.51 -14.81
C PRO A 18 19.52 -17.74 -14.15
N ILE A 19 18.40 -18.22 -14.69
CA ILE A 19 17.77 -19.49 -14.30
C ILE A 19 17.88 -20.45 -15.49
N PRO A 20 18.72 -21.49 -15.41
CA PRO A 20 18.95 -22.39 -16.54
C PRO A 20 17.66 -23.07 -17.03
N ARG A 21 17.52 -23.26 -18.35
CA ARG A 21 16.36 -23.94 -18.95
C ARG A 21 16.04 -25.30 -18.32
N ASN A 22 17.06 -26.10 -18.01
CA ASN A 22 16.86 -27.41 -17.37
C ASN A 22 16.29 -27.30 -15.95
N VAL A 23 16.60 -26.20 -15.25
CA VAL A 23 16.05 -25.89 -13.93
C VAL A 23 14.56 -25.55 -14.05
N ILE A 24 14.20 -24.70 -15.02
CA ILE A 24 12.80 -24.35 -15.32
C ILE A 24 12.00 -25.60 -15.70
N ALA A 25 12.53 -26.42 -16.61
CA ALA A 25 11.87 -27.67 -17.03
C ALA A 25 11.66 -28.66 -15.86
N ASN A 26 12.59 -28.69 -14.89
CA ASN A 26 12.44 -29.53 -13.70
C ASN A 26 11.41 -28.98 -12.70
N MET A 27 11.23 -27.66 -12.64
CA MET A 27 10.17 -27.02 -11.85
C MET A 27 8.80 -27.32 -12.47
N GLU A 28 8.64 -27.13 -13.78
CA GLU A 28 7.40 -27.41 -14.51
C GLU A 28 6.97 -28.88 -14.38
N SER A 29 7.93 -29.81 -14.38
CA SER A 29 7.65 -31.24 -14.23
C SER A 29 7.48 -31.68 -12.77
N GLY A 30 7.59 -30.78 -11.80
CA GLY A 30 7.55 -31.11 -10.36
C GLY A 30 8.71 -31.98 -9.86
N ARG A 31 9.78 -32.17 -10.66
CA ARG A 31 10.97 -32.95 -10.25
C ARG A 31 11.81 -32.21 -9.22
N ARG A 32 11.68 -30.88 -9.18
CA ARG A 32 12.31 -30.03 -8.19
C ARG A 32 11.25 -29.50 -7.24
N ALA A 33 11.25 -30.00 -6.00
CA ALA A 33 10.31 -29.58 -4.96
C ALA A 33 10.70 -28.25 -4.27
N ASN A 34 11.98 -27.87 -4.34
CA ASN A 34 12.49 -26.67 -3.68
C ASN A 34 12.78 -25.54 -4.67
N LEU A 35 12.09 -24.42 -4.49
CA LEU A 35 12.22 -23.21 -5.28
C LEU A 35 12.74 -22.07 -4.39
N PRO A 36 13.96 -21.55 -4.60
CA PRO A 36 14.45 -20.35 -3.93
C PRO A 36 13.48 -19.18 -4.12
N LEU A 37 13.28 -18.37 -3.07
CA LEU A 37 12.39 -17.20 -3.14
C LEU A 37 12.79 -16.23 -4.26
N VAL A 38 14.09 -16.02 -4.46
CA VAL A 38 14.61 -15.18 -5.55
C VAL A 38 14.19 -15.71 -6.92
N ASP A 39 14.17 -17.03 -7.13
CA ASP A 39 13.73 -17.63 -8.38
C ASP A 39 12.24 -17.34 -8.60
N VAL A 40 11.39 -17.41 -7.56
CA VAL A 40 9.96 -17.04 -7.67
C VAL A 40 9.81 -15.58 -8.12
N MET A 41 10.55 -14.66 -7.51
CA MET A 41 10.48 -13.24 -7.83
C MET A 41 10.91 -12.96 -9.28
N VAL A 42 12.00 -13.57 -9.73
CA VAL A 42 12.54 -13.37 -11.08
C VAL A 42 11.66 -14.02 -12.13
N LEU A 43 11.14 -15.24 -11.88
CA LEU A 43 10.20 -15.90 -12.78
C LEU A 43 8.92 -15.08 -12.92
N ALA A 44 8.39 -14.53 -11.83
CA ALA A 44 7.21 -13.68 -11.87
C ALA A 44 7.45 -12.41 -12.70
N ALA A 45 8.60 -11.75 -12.50
CA ALA A 45 9.00 -10.59 -13.29
C ALA A 45 9.14 -10.92 -14.78
N ALA A 46 9.79 -12.04 -15.12
CA ALA A 46 9.94 -12.51 -16.50
C ALA A 46 8.58 -12.82 -17.16
N LEU A 47 7.68 -13.48 -16.43
CA LEU A 47 6.32 -13.79 -16.87
C LEU A 47 5.35 -12.60 -16.81
N ARG A 48 5.81 -11.44 -16.31
CA ARG A 48 5.01 -10.22 -16.10
C ARG A 48 3.75 -10.49 -15.25
N THR A 49 3.93 -11.24 -14.17
CA THR A 49 2.89 -11.54 -13.19
C THR A 49 3.37 -11.20 -11.77
N TYR A 50 2.46 -11.27 -10.80
CA TYR A 50 2.83 -11.10 -9.39
C TYR A 50 3.40 -12.42 -8.85
N PRO A 51 4.45 -12.38 -7.99
CA PRO A 51 5.01 -13.58 -7.36
C PRO A 51 3.96 -14.44 -6.67
N VAL A 52 2.99 -13.81 -6.01
CA VAL A 52 1.91 -14.50 -5.32
C VAL A 52 1.02 -15.30 -6.26
N CYS A 53 0.89 -14.92 -7.54
CA CYS A 53 0.13 -15.68 -8.53
C CYS A 53 0.82 -16.99 -8.94
N LEU A 54 2.14 -17.11 -8.73
CA LEU A 54 2.87 -18.36 -8.93
C LEU A 54 2.71 -19.32 -7.73
N ILE A 55 2.45 -18.79 -6.54
CA ILE A 55 2.28 -19.55 -5.29
C ILE A 55 0.81 -19.95 -5.11
N PHE A 56 -0.09 -18.99 -5.26
CA PHE A 56 -1.54 -19.13 -5.10
C PHE A 56 -2.26 -18.67 -6.37
N PRO A 57 -2.47 -19.57 -7.35
CA PRO A 57 -3.09 -19.25 -8.63
C PRO A 57 -4.62 -19.13 -8.51
N VAL A 58 -5.07 -18.13 -7.74
CA VAL A 58 -6.50 -17.84 -7.51
C VAL A 58 -7.23 -17.65 -8.84
N GLY A 59 -8.39 -18.30 -8.96
CA GLY A 59 -9.21 -18.30 -10.18
C GLY A 59 -8.80 -19.33 -11.23
N TYR A 60 -7.67 -20.02 -11.05
CA TYR A 60 -7.23 -21.13 -11.90
C TYR A 60 -7.21 -22.47 -11.17
N VAL A 61 -6.93 -22.44 -9.86
CA VAL A 61 -6.93 -23.63 -8.99
C VAL A 61 -7.83 -23.34 -7.79
N ASP A 62 -8.82 -24.21 -7.55
CA ASP A 62 -9.80 -24.01 -6.49
C ASP A 62 -9.22 -24.21 -5.09
N THR A 63 -8.36 -25.23 -4.94
CA THR A 63 -7.74 -25.58 -3.65
C THR A 63 -6.24 -25.79 -3.77
N THR A 64 -5.51 -25.40 -2.73
CA THR A 64 -4.05 -25.46 -2.68
C THR A 64 -3.57 -25.98 -1.33
N GLN A 65 -2.34 -26.48 -1.28
CA GLN A 65 -1.67 -26.82 -0.03
C GLN A 65 -0.88 -25.60 0.46
N GLU A 66 -1.35 -24.97 1.54
CA GLU A 66 -0.68 -23.81 2.14
C GLU A 66 0.61 -24.22 2.88
N LEU A 67 0.54 -25.30 3.67
CA LEU A 67 1.67 -25.84 4.41
C LEU A 67 1.84 -27.35 4.15
N PRO A 68 3.08 -27.87 4.21
CA PRO A 68 3.33 -29.30 4.02
C PRO A 68 2.52 -30.16 4.98
N PHE A 69 2.03 -31.30 4.48
CA PHE A 69 1.28 -32.30 5.24
C PHE A 69 -0.06 -31.83 5.81
N GLN A 70 -0.57 -30.67 5.38
CA GLN A 70 -1.92 -30.21 5.69
C GLN A 70 -2.89 -30.52 4.55
N ASP A 71 -4.18 -30.56 4.89
CA ASP A 71 -5.27 -30.67 3.92
C ASP A 71 -5.29 -29.46 2.97
N LEU A 72 -5.85 -29.67 1.79
CA LEU A 72 -6.03 -28.59 0.83
C LEU A 72 -7.05 -27.58 1.36
N VAL A 73 -6.73 -26.30 1.21
CA VAL A 73 -7.59 -25.18 1.57
C VAL A 73 -8.03 -24.43 0.31
N PRO A 74 -9.13 -23.66 0.32
CA PRO A 74 -9.46 -22.79 -0.79
C PRO A 74 -8.30 -21.85 -1.12
N THR A 75 -7.88 -21.78 -2.39
CA THR A 75 -6.70 -21.00 -2.80
C THR A 75 -6.83 -19.52 -2.44
N ARG A 76 -8.07 -19.00 -2.44
CA ARG A 76 -8.36 -17.62 -2.03
C ARG A 76 -8.12 -17.38 -0.55
N ASP A 77 -8.38 -18.37 0.31
CA ASP A 77 -8.18 -18.24 1.75
C ASP A 77 -6.68 -18.30 2.08
N ALA A 78 -5.94 -19.22 1.44
CA ALA A 78 -4.47 -19.25 1.52
C ALA A 78 -3.83 -17.93 1.08
N LEU A 79 -4.31 -17.33 -0.02
CA LEU A 79 -3.86 -16.01 -0.47
C LEU A 79 -4.05 -14.94 0.62
N ARG A 80 -5.24 -14.90 1.23
CA ARG A 80 -5.58 -13.90 2.25
C ARG A 80 -4.72 -14.00 3.50
N ARG A 81 -4.41 -15.21 3.95
CA ARG A 81 -3.47 -15.43 5.06
C ARG A 81 -2.07 -14.99 4.69
N PHE A 82 -1.62 -15.36 3.49
CA PHE A 82 -0.30 -15.00 3.01
C PHE A 82 -0.10 -13.48 2.87
N THR A 83 -1.13 -12.73 2.48
CA THR A 83 -1.09 -11.26 2.37
C THR A 83 -1.42 -10.53 3.66
N GLY A 84 -1.80 -11.24 4.73
CA GLY A 84 -2.24 -10.62 6.00
C GLY A 84 -3.64 -9.99 5.94
N GLU A 85 -4.44 -10.30 4.91
CA GLU A 85 -5.83 -9.83 4.77
C GLU A 85 -6.82 -10.56 5.69
N GLU A 86 -6.44 -11.72 6.24
CA GLU A 86 -7.25 -12.45 7.22
C GLU A 86 -6.79 -12.07 8.64
N ASP A 87 -7.67 -11.38 9.38
CA ASP A 87 -7.49 -11.08 10.80
C ASP A 87 -7.67 -12.36 11.61
N VAL A 88 -6.58 -13.11 11.74
CA VAL A 88 -6.53 -14.27 12.61
C VAL A 88 -5.97 -13.76 13.94
N SER A 89 -6.82 -13.67 14.96
CA SER A 89 -6.56 -13.13 16.31
C SER A 89 -5.34 -13.68 17.07
N LEU A 90 -4.60 -14.62 16.47
CA LEU A 90 -3.39 -15.25 17.00
C LEU A 90 -2.12 -14.86 16.22
N HIS A 91 -2.21 -14.08 15.13
CA HIS A 91 -1.06 -13.69 14.32
C HIS A 91 -0.57 -12.30 14.71
N ASP A 92 0.76 -12.16 14.78
CA ASP A 92 1.40 -10.86 14.82
C ASP A 92 1.30 -10.23 13.43
N ALA A 93 0.38 -9.29 13.26
CA ALA A 93 0.21 -8.54 12.00
C ALA A 93 1.37 -7.55 11.74
N GLY A 94 2.30 -7.42 12.70
CA GLY A 94 3.36 -6.42 12.66
C GLY A 94 2.77 -5.03 12.42
N LEU A 95 3.41 -4.28 11.53
CA LEU A 95 2.99 -2.92 11.16
C LEU A 95 2.09 -2.87 9.92
N ILE A 96 1.61 -4.01 9.40
CA ILE A 96 0.77 -4.02 8.19
C ILE A 96 -0.50 -3.16 8.38
N PRO A 97 -1.26 -3.30 9.49
CA PRO A 97 -2.46 -2.48 9.69
C PRO A 97 -2.17 -0.99 9.77
N ASP A 98 -1.03 -0.60 10.37
CA ASP A 98 -0.60 0.79 10.48
C ASP A 98 -0.26 1.38 9.12
N PHE A 99 0.38 0.60 8.24
CA PHE A 99 0.70 1.05 6.88
C PHE A 99 -0.57 1.17 6.02
N ASP A 100 -1.52 0.25 6.15
CA ASP A 100 -2.82 0.33 5.47
C ASP A 100 -3.64 1.55 5.92
N LEU A 101 -3.61 1.85 7.23
CA LEU A 101 -4.23 3.05 7.78
C LEU A 101 -3.50 4.30 7.32
N HIS A 102 -2.16 4.31 7.30
CA HIS A 102 -1.34 5.41 6.80
C HIS A 102 -1.71 5.75 5.35
N ASP A 103 -1.75 4.75 4.47
CA ASP A 103 -2.13 4.90 3.07
C ASP A 103 -3.56 5.45 2.91
N ARG A 104 -4.49 5.00 3.75
CA ARG A 104 -5.88 5.50 3.75
C ARG A 104 -5.96 6.96 4.18
N LEU A 105 -5.22 7.35 5.22
CA LEU A 105 -5.17 8.72 5.72
C LEU A 105 -4.50 9.66 4.74
N VAL A 106 -3.41 9.24 4.09
CA VAL A 106 -2.77 9.99 2.99
C VAL A 106 -3.78 10.24 1.86
N ARG A 107 -4.44 9.18 1.35
CA ARG A 107 -5.45 9.33 0.29
C ARG A 107 -6.58 10.28 0.71
N THR A 108 -7.04 10.18 1.95
CA THR A 108 -8.12 11.02 2.48
C THR A 108 -7.69 12.48 2.58
N ALA A 109 -6.52 12.76 3.16
CA ALA A 109 -6.01 14.10 3.32
C ALA A 109 -5.75 14.77 1.97
N THR A 110 -5.09 14.09 1.03
CA THR A 110 -4.85 14.60 -0.33
C THR A 110 -6.17 14.92 -1.04
N ALA A 111 -7.14 14.00 -1.04
CA ALA A 111 -8.43 14.24 -1.68
C ALA A 111 -9.19 15.43 -1.05
N CYS A 112 -9.14 15.59 0.28
CA CYS A 112 -9.77 16.73 0.94
C CYS A 112 -9.08 18.06 0.59
N LEU A 113 -7.74 18.09 0.52
CA LEU A 113 -7.00 19.28 0.10
C LEU A 113 -7.32 19.69 -1.35
N GLU A 114 -7.43 18.72 -2.26
CA GLU A 114 -7.87 18.98 -3.63
C GLU A 114 -9.27 19.60 -3.68
N GLU A 115 -10.21 19.13 -2.86
CA GLU A 115 -11.56 19.70 -2.79
C GLU A 115 -11.56 21.11 -2.16
N VAL A 116 -10.71 21.38 -1.18
CA VAL A 116 -10.51 22.74 -0.62
C VAL A 116 -10.03 23.69 -1.72
N ASP A 117 -9.08 23.28 -2.54
CA ASP A 117 -8.55 24.10 -3.64
C ASP A 117 -9.61 24.37 -4.72
N LYS A 118 -10.38 23.34 -5.10
CA LYS A 118 -11.52 23.47 -6.02
C LYS A 118 -12.57 24.44 -5.46
N ALA A 119 -12.91 24.30 -4.19
CA ALA A 119 -13.88 25.17 -3.53
C ALA A 119 -13.37 26.63 -3.44
N ALA A 120 -12.09 26.83 -3.12
CA ALA A 120 -11.47 28.16 -3.10
C ALA A 120 -11.48 28.80 -4.50
N PHE A 121 -11.24 28.01 -5.56
CA PHE A 121 -11.38 28.49 -6.92
C PHE A 121 -12.82 28.88 -7.24
N ALA A 122 -13.81 28.04 -6.88
CA ALA A 122 -15.22 28.31 -7.09
C ALA A 122 -15.70 29.59 -6.38
N THR A 123 -15.22 29.85 -5.15
CA THR A 123 -15.50 31.12 -4.44
C THR A 123 -14.99 32.32 -5.24
N ARG A 124 -13.78 32.24 -5.83
CA ARG A 124 -13.21 33.33 -6.64
C ARG A 124 -13.97 33.59 -7.94
N THR A 125 -14.57 32.56 -8.52
CA THR A 125 -15.28 32.64 -9.82
C THR A 125 -16.80 32.71 -9.68
N ALA A 126 -17.33 32.79 -8.46
CA ALA A 126 -18.77 32.79 -8.20
C ALA A 126 -19.45 34.00 -8.85
N THR A 127 -20.58 33.76 -9.54
CA THR A 127 -21.34 34.82 -10.20
C THR A 127 -22.55 35.30 -9.39
N ASN A 128 -22.87 34.58 -8.31
CA ASN A 128 -23.96 34.92 -7.40
C ASN A 128 -23.66 34.45 -5.96
N ARG A 129 -24.43 35.02 -5.02
CA ARG A 129 -24.29 34.77 -3.59
C ARG A 129 -24.52 33.31 -3.20
N ALA A 130 -25.47 32.62 -3.82
CA ALA A 130 -25.75 31.21 -3.50
C ALA A 130 -24.59 30.29 -3.87
N GLN A 131 -23.96 30.50 -5.03
CA GLN A 131 -22.75 29.78 -5.45
C GLN A 131 -21.57 30.06 -4.51
N GLN A 132 -21.43 31.32 -4.07
CA GLN A 132 -20.39 31.69 -3.13
C GLN A 132 -20.58 30.98 -1.77
N GLU A 133 -21.79 31.01 -1.21
CA GLU A 133 -22.12 30.37 0.07
C GLU A 133 -21.98 28.84 0.01
N GLU A 134 -22.29 28.21 -1.13
CA GLU A 134 -22.05 26.77 -1.32
C GLU A 134 -20.55 26.43 -1.38
N ALA A 135 -19.76 27.20 -2.14
CA ALA A 135 -18.33 26.99 -2.24
C ALA A 135 -17.63 27.20 -0.89
N GLU A 136 -18.03 28.21 -0.12
CA GLU A 136 -17.50 28.46 1.24
C GLU A 136 -17.83 27.31 2.19
N ARG A 137 -19.06 26.77 2.16
CA ARG A 137 -19.45 25.60 2.97
C ARG A 137 -18.61 24.37 2.63
N ARG A 138 -18.43 24.05 1.34
CA ARG A 138 -17.60 22.93 0.90
C ARG A 138 -16.15 23.12 1.35
N ARG A 139 -15.60 24.33 1.19
CA ARG A 139 -14.24 24.65 1.61
C ARG A 139 -14.04 24.41 3.11
N ALA A 140 -15.00 24.83 3.94
CA ALA A 140 -14.96 24.59 5.37
C ALA A 140 -15.04 23.09 5.70
N GLU A 141 -16.02 22.38 5.13
CA GLU A 141 -16.22 20.95 5.36
C GLU A 141 -14.97 20.10 5.00
N TYR A 142 -14.43 20.28 3.80
CA TYR A 142 -13.23 19.55 3.38
C TYR A 142 -11.98 20.04 4.10
N GLY A 143 -11.94 21.31 4.51
CA GLY A 143 -10.87 21.85 5.34
C GLY A 143 -10.79 21.14 6.69
N ASP A 144 -11.92 21.03 7.39
CA ASP A 144 -12.00 20.34 8.68
C ASP A 144 -11.62 18.86 8.55
N ARG A 145 -12.11 18.18 7.50
CA ARG A 145 -11.76 16.79 7.21
C ARG A 145 -10.27 16.61 6.90
N ALA A 146 -9.66 17.54 6.16
CA ALA A 146 -8.23 17.52 5.89
C ALA A 146 -7.41 17.67 7.16
N VAL A 147 -7.80 18.60 8.05
CA VAL A 147 -7.13 18.80 9.36
C VAL A 147 -7.20 17.53 10.21
N SER A 148 -8.39 16.92 10.35
CA SER A 148 -8.53 15.67 11.11
C SER A 148 -7.69 14.53 10.54
N ALA A 149 -7.71 14.33 9.22
CA ALA A 149 -6.92 13.29 8.58
C ALA A 149 -5.41 13.52 8.74
N LYS A 150 -4.94 14.77 8.66
CA LYS A 150 -3.53 15.13 8.88
C LYS A 150 -3.10 14.90 10.33
N TYR A 151 -3.97 15.24 11.29
CA TYR A 151 -3.74 15.00 12.71
C TYR A 151 -3.59 13.50 13.00
N GLU A 152 -4.56 12.68 12.56
CA GLU A 152 -4.51 11.22 12.72
C GLU A 152 -3.26 10.63 12.04
N LEU A 153 -2.92 11.12 10.84
CA LEU A 153 -1.73 10.68 10.11
C LEU A 153 -0.44 11.01 10.86
N ARG A 154 -0.37 12.18 11.51
CA ARG A 154 0.79 12.56 12.32
C ARG A 154 0.97 11.63 13.51
N HIS A 155 -0.11 11.36 14.24
CA HIS A 155 -0.09 10.45 15.40
C HIS A 155 0.33 9.04 15.00
N LEU A 156 -0.30 8.48 13.97
CA LEU A 156 0.06 7.16 13.46
C LEU A 156 1.53 7.07 13.04
N ARG A 157 2.07 8.12 12.42
CA ARG A 157 3.49 8.15 12.05
C ARG A 157 4.43 8.22 13.25
N ILE A 158 3.98 8.75 14.39
CA ILE A 158 4.72 8.68 15.66
C ILE A 158 4.68 7.25 16.17
N GLU A 159 3.51 6.63 16.23
CA GLU A 159 3.32 5.23 16.67
C GLU A 159 4.16 4.24 15.85
N ILE A 160 4.18 4.38 14.51
CA ILE A 160 5.03 3.56 13.63
C ILE A 160 6.51 3.69 14.01
N ARG A 161 6.99 4.90 14.33
CA ARG A 161 8.40 5.13 14.72
C ARG A 161 8.69 4.58 16.11
N GLU A 162 7.77 4.72 17.05
CA GLU A 162 7.90 4.17 18.41
C GLU A 162 7.95 2.64 18.41
N ALA A 163 7.21 2.01 17.49
CA ALA A 163 7.27 0.57 17.23
C ALA A 163 8.54 0.13 16.46
N GLY A 164 9.46 1.05 16.12
CA GLY A 164 10.70 0.77 15.40
C GLY A 164 10.55 0.69 13.87
N GLY A 165 9.37 1.02 13.34
CA GLY A 165 9.10 1.12 11.91
C GLY A 165 9.60 2.42 11.29
N ASN A 166 9.70 2.43 9.96
CA ASN A 166 10.00 3.63 9.19
C ASN A 166 8.77 4.02 8.36
N PRO A 167 8.05 5.09 8.71
CA PRO A 167 6.79 5.41 8.06
C PRO A 167 7.03 5.85 6.59
N PRO A 168 6.09 5.57 5.67
CA PRO A 168 6.25 5.89 4.25
C PRO A 168 6.49 7.38 3.98
N ARG A 169 7.10 7.71 2.84
CA ARG A 169 7.26 9.12 2.42
C ARG A 169 5.90 9.74 2.13
N LEU A 170 5.74 11.00 2.53
CA LEU A 170 4.53 11.76 2.26
C LEU A 170 4.60 12.44 0.89
N PRO A 171 3.46 12.62 0.21
CA PRO A 171 3.38 13.48 -0.95
C PRO A 171 3.66 14.95 -0.57
N PRO A 172 4.13 15.79 -1.50
CA PRO A 172 4.56 17.16 -1.20
C PRO A 172 3.52 18.02 -0.47
N GLU A 173 2.24 17.84 -0.80
CA GLU A 173 1.11 18.59 -0.24
C GLU A 173 0.86 18.28 1.24
N LEU A 174 1.43 17.19 1.75
CA LEU A 174 1.39 16.75 3.14
C LEU A 174 2.75 16.89 3.85
N GLY A 175 3.69 17.62 3.26
CA GLY A 175 5.06 17.76 3.78
C GLY A 175 5.15 18.45 5.15
N ASP A 176 4.09 19.12 5.59
CA ASP A 176 4.02 19.82 6.88
C ASP A 176 3.69 18.89 8.07
N ILE A 177 3.24 17.67 7.83
CA ILE A 177 2.81 16.72 8.88
C ILE A 177 3.95 16.33 9.84
N ASP A 178 5.17 16.19 9.33
CA ASP A 178 6.34 15.82 10.13
C ASP A 178 7.09 17.01 10.71
N LEU A 179 6.66 18.25 10.42
CA LEU A 179 7.29 19.42 11.00
C LEU A 179 6.93 19.47 12.50
N PRO A 180 7.89 19.79 13.39
CA PRO A 180 7.54 20.15 14.75
C PRO A 180 6.55 21.32 14.66
N GLU A 181 5.44 21.24 15.40
CA GLU A 181 4.55 22.38 15.56
C GLU A 181 5.44 23.53 16.03
N ALA A 182 5.54 24.59 15.22
CA ALA A 182 6.16 25.81 15.69
C ALA A 182 5.46 26.15 17.00
N GLU A 183 6.22 26.19 18.09
CA GLU A 183 5.74 26.63 19.40
C GLU A 183 4.93 27.90 19.15
N HIS A 184 3.61 27.81 19.29
CA HIS A 184 2.76 28.98 19.33
C HIS A 184 3.15 29.72 20.60
N ASP A 185 4.14 30.60 20.44
CA ASP A 185 4.65 31.53 21.43
C ASP A 185 3.43 32.27 22.01
N THR A 186 3.02 31.86 23.20
CA THR A 186 1.98 32.54 23.96
C THR A 186 2.55 33.86 24.45
N THR A 187 2.65 34.84 23.55
CA THR A 187 2.84 36.23 23.93
C THR A 187 1.51 36.75 24.48
N THR A 188 1.25 36.46 25.76
CA THR A 188 0.22 37.18 26.53
C THR A 188 0.91 37.99 27.61
N GLU A 189 1.21 39.23 27.22
CA GLU A 189 1.22 40.46 28.03
C GLU A 189 1.48 40.34 29.54
N GLU A 190 2.74 40.62 29.94
CA GLU A 190 2.98 41.34 31.20
C GLU A 190 2.41 42.77 31.07
N ARG A 191 1.23 43.01 31.65
CA ARG A 191 0.81 44.37 32.04
C ARG A 191 0.82 44.47 33.56
N ARG A 192 1.90 45.07 34.07
CA ARG A 192 1.93 45.75 35.38
C ARG A 192 1.26 47.11 35.29
#